data_AF-A0A7W0GT23-F1
#
_entry.id   AF-A0A7W0GT23-F1
#
_cell.length_a   1.000
_cell.length_b   1.000
_cell.length_c   1.000
_cell.angle_alpha   90.00
_cell.angle_beta   90.00
_cell.angle_gamma   90.00
#
_symmetry.space_group_name_H-M   'P 1'
#
loop_
_entity.id
_entity.type
_entity.pdbx_description
1 polymer ?
#
loop_
_entity_poly.entity_id
_entity_poly.type
_entity_poly.pdbx_seq_one_letter_code
_entity_poly.pdbx_strand_id
1 'polypeptide(L)'
;MKIHESWKKHFGPVLLVAVLALFFSATLANGQTLQDLPPPPPPPKPKPTPSPTPPPALKDEDFEVIRVTSNLVMVPVSVVDAKGQAVLGLPITDFRLEEQGREQQITELGNP
;
A
#
# COMPACT_ATOMS: atom_id res chain seq x y z
N MET A 1 -47.12 48.51 20.65
CA MET A 1 -46.62 47.22 21.18
C MET A 1 -46.84 46.18 20.09
N LYS A 2 -45.77 45.77 19.39
CA LYS A 2 -45.83 44.97 18.15
C LYS A 2 -44.77 43.88 18.30
N ILE A 3 -45.18 42.63 18.38
CA ILE A 3 -44.25 41.49 18.40
C ILE A 3 -44.85 40.41 17.49
N HIS A 4 -44.30 40.39 16.27
CA HIS A 4 -44.25 39.28 15.31
C HIS A 4 -43.62 38.03 15.99
N GLU A 5 -43.63 36.80 15.53
CA GLU A 5 -43.87 36.23 14.21
C GLU A 5 -43.99 34.71 14.43
N SER A 6 -44.92 34.09 13.72
CA SER A 6 -45.07 32.64 13.62
C SER A 6 -44.20 32.13 12.47
N TRP A 7 -43.04 31.54 12.75
CA TRP A 7 -42.35 30.63 11.84
C TRP A 7 -41.20 29.93 12.58
N LYS A 8 -40.73 28.77 12.09
CA LYS A 8 -39.57 27.98 12.59
C LYS A 8 -39.81 26.90 13.68
N LYS A 9 -40.98 26.26 13.75
CA LYS A 9 -41.16 25.02 14.55
C LYS A 9 -41.38 23.72 13.74
N HIS A 10 -41.29 23.76 12.42
CA HIS A 10 -41.45 22.58 11.54
C HIS A 10 -40.26 22.30 10.60
N PHE A 11 -39.16 23.05 10.71
CA PHE A 11 -38.02 22.97 9.76
C PHE A 11 -36.97 21.89 10.06
N GLY A 12 -37.04 21.20 11.20
CA GLY A 12 -36.07 20.16 11.59
C GLY A 12 -36.27 18.78 10.92
N PRO A 13 -37.44 18.15 11.01
CA PRO A 13 -37.61 16.77 10.53
C PRO A 13 -37.75 16.66 9.00
N VAL A 14 -38.21 17.70 8.32
CA VAL A 14 -38.41 17.68 6.85
C VAL A 14 -37.09 17.71 6.08
N LEU A 15 -36.06 18.39 6.61
CA LEU A 15 -34.76 18.47 5.97
C LEU A 15 -33.91 17.19 6.15
N LEU A 16 -34.18 16.40 7.20
CA LEU A 16 -33.50 15.13 7.48
C LEU A 16 -34.08 13.98 6.62
N VAL A 17 -35.39 13.99 6.33
CA VAL A 17 -36.03 13.03 5.40
C VAL A 17 -35.58 13.29 3.95
N ALA A 18 -35.40 14.55 3.55
CA ALA A 18 -34.99 14.90 2.19
C ALA A 18 -33.53 14.49 1.87
N VAL A 19 -32.62 14.48 2.86
CA VAL A 19 -31.22 14.05 2.68
C VAL A 19 -31.09 12.51 2.69
N LEU A 20 -31.96 11.80 3.42
CA LEU A 20 -32.01 10.32 3.41
C LEU A 20 -32.60 9.76 2.11
N ALA A 21 -33.53 10.48 1.46
CA ALA A 21 -34.14 10.07 0.19
C ALA A 21 -33.22 10.22 -1.03
N LEU A 22 -32.13 10.98 -0.92
CA LEU A 22 -31.17 11.22 -2.00
C LEU A 22 -29.97 10.25 -2.01
N PHE A 23 -29.86 9.35 -1.01
CA PHE A 23 -28.82 8.32 -0.92
C PHE A 23 -29.32 6.89 -1.21
N PHE A 24 -30.58 6.72 -1.64
CA PHE A 24 -31.20 5.41 -1.91
C PHE A 24 -31.80 5.29 -3.32
N SER A 25 -31.21 5.97 -4.31
CA SER A 25 -31.53 5.76 -5.73
C SER A 25 -30.58 4.73 -6.36
N ALA A 26 -30.64 3.49 -5.85
CA ALA A 26 -30.17 2.32 -6.58
C ALA A 26 -31.31 1.87 -7.50
N THR A 27 -31.35 2.41 -8.72
CA THR A 27 -32.32 1.97 -9.73
C THR A 27 -31.91 0.58 -10.22
N LEU A 28 -32.73 -0.39 -9.82
CA LEU A 28 -32.80 -1.76 -10.29
C LEU A 28 -32.84 -1.80 -11.83
N ALA A 29 -31.82 -2.38 -12.45
CA ALA A 29 -31.85 -2.74 -13.87
C ALA A 29 -32.72 -3.98 -14.04
N ASN A 30 -33.83 -3.85 -14.77
CA ASN A 30 -34.69 -4.95 -15.20
C ASN A 30 -33.89 -5.94 -16.07
N GLY A 31 -33.59 -7.12 -15.52
CA GLY A 31 -33.09 -8.26 -16.28
C GLY A 31 -34.24 -8.87 -17.10
N GLN A 32 -34.16 -8.73 -18.42
CA GLN A 32 -35.12 -9.33 -19.34
C GLN A 32 -35.03 -10.87 -19.28
N THR A 33 -36.18 -11.50 -19.10
CA THR A 33 -36.38 -12.94 -19.29
C THR A 33 -36.18 -13.28 -20.76
N LEU A 34 -35.05 -13.88 -21.12
CA LEU A 34 -34.87 -14.45 -22.45
C LEU A 34 -35.67 -15.74 -22.55
N GLN A 35 -36.53 -15.77 -23.56
CA GLN A 35 -37.36 -16.90 -23.95
C GLN A 35 -36.49 -18.14 -24.22
N ASP A 36 -37.01 -19.28 -23.77
CA ASP A 36 -36.45 -20.62 -23.91
C ASP A 36 -36.34 -21.00 -25.40
N LEU A 37 -35.17 -20.74 -25.99
CA LEU A 37 -34.81 -21.23 -27.32
C LEU A 37 -34.30 -22.67 -27.16
N PRO A 38 -34.65 -23.60 -28.09
CA PRO A 38 -34.07 -24.94 -28.08
C PRO A 38 -32.55 -24.86 -28.08
N PRO A 39 -31.86 -25.75 -27.34
CA PRO A 39 -30.41 -25.68 -27.22
C PRO A 39 -29.78 -25.74 -28.62
N PRO A 40 -28.81 -24.85 -28.92
CA PRO A 40 -28.15 -24.87 -30.22
C PRO A 40 -27.45 -26.23 -30.43
N PRO A 41 -27.33 -26.70 -31.67
CA PRO A 41 -26.58 -27.92 -31.97
C PRO A 41 -25.14 -27.80 -31.43
N PRO A 42 -24.52 -28.91 -30.99
CA PRO A 42 -23.19 -28.87 -30.42
C PRO A 42 -22.20 -28.26 -31.42
N PRO A 43 -21.31 -27.35 -30.99
CA PRO A 43 -20.35 -26.74 -31.90
C PRO A 43 -19.43 -27.80 -32.49
N PRO A 44 -18.98 -27.64 -33.75
CA PRO A 44 -17.97 -28.51 -34.33
C PRO A 44 -16.72 -28.52 -33.46
N LYS A 45 -16.19 -29.71 -33.14
CA LYS A 45 -14.96 -29.84 -32.33
C LYS A 45 -13.82 -29.08 -33.03
N PRO A 46 -13.10 -28.18 -32.33
CA PRO A 46 -11.97 -27.47 -32.90
C PRO A 46 -10.90 -28.46 -33.38
N LYS A 47 -10.50 -28.33 -34.65
CA LYS A 47 -9.26 -28.95 -35.14
C LYS A 47 -8.10 -28.34 -34.34
N PRO A 48 -7.13 -29.13 -33.84
CA PRO A 48 -6.02 -28.58 -33.07
C PRO A 48 -5.25 -27.57 -33.92
N THR A 49 -5.30 -26.32 -33.49
CA THR A 49 -4.45 -25.24 -34.01
C THR A 49 -3.01 -25.55 -33.61
N PRO A 50 -2.01 -25.42 -34.50
CA PRO A 50 -0.62 -25.53 -34.10
C PRO A 50 -0.32 -24.50 -33.01
N SER A 51 0.33 -24.95 -31.93
CA SER A 51 0.82 -24.07 -30.86
C SER A 51 1.72 -23.00 -31.46
N PRO A 52 1.59 -21.71 -31.05
CA PRO A 52 2.54 -20.70 -31.47
C PRO A 52 3.95 -21.14 -31.06
N THR A 53 4.88 -21.12 -32.02
CA THR A 53 6.31 -21.23 -31.74
C THR A 53 6.66 -20.12 -30.73
N PRO A 54 7.40 -20.43 -29.65
CA PRO A 54 7.88 -19.40 -28.73
C PRO A 54 8.58 -18.30 -29.52
N PRO A 55 8.42 -17.01 -29.15
CA PRO A 55 9.27 -15.96 -29.67
C PRO A 55 10.74 -16.40 -29.51
N PRO A 56 11.63 -16.10 -30.47
CA PRO A 56 13.06 -16.32 -30.28
C PRO A 56 13.42 -15.76 -28.91
N ALA A 57 14.04 -16.57 -28.05
CA ALA A 57 14.63 -16.06 -26.81
C ALA A 57 15.42 -14.81 -27.20
N LEU A 58 15.04 -13.67 -26.61
CA LEU A 58 15.80 -12.44 -26.75
C LEU A 58 17.24 -12.84 -26.43
N LYS A 59 18.09 -12.81 -27.46
CA LYS A 59 19.53 -13.02 -27.29
C LYS A 59 19.92 -12.08 -26.19
N ASP A 60 20.54 -12.63 -25.15
CA ASP A 60 20.95 -11.95 -23.93
C ASP A 60 21.31 -10.49 -24.24
N GLU A 61 20.33 -9.59 -24.08
CA GLU A 61 20.62 -8.17 -24.07
C GLU A 61 21.56 -8.03 -22.89
N ASP A 62 22.77 -7.57 -23.15
CA ASP A 62 23.88 -7.50 -22.21
C ASP A 62 23.49 -6.67 -21.00
N PHE A 63 22.75 -7.25 -20.05
CA PHE A 63 22.48 -6.64 -18.77
C PHE A 63 23.81 -6.57 -18.06
N GLU A 64 24.40 -5.38 -18.02
CA GLU A 64 25.60 -5.12 -17.26
C GLU A 64 25.31 -5.38 -15.78
N VAL A 65 25.77 -6.53 -15.28
CA VAL A 65 25.57 -6.93 -13.89
C VAL A 65 26.50 -6.11 -13.01
N ILE A 66 25.97 -5.06 -12.40
CA ILE A 66 26.68 -4.29 -11.39
C ILE A 66 26.78 -5.14 -10.11
N ARG A 67 28.01 -5.54 -9.74
CA ARG A 67 28.29 -6.24 -8.48
C ARG A 67 28.77 -5.26 -7.42
N VAL A 68 28.11 -5.27 -6.26
CA VAL A 68 28.50 -4.48 -5.09
C VAL A 68 29.04 -5.44 -4.02
N THR A 69 30.31 -5.28 -3.64
CA THR A 69 30.92 -6.02 -2.53
C THR A 69 30.98 -5.11 -1.31
N SER A 70 30.37 -5.52 -0.20
CA SER A 70 30.43 -4.80 1.09
C SER A 70 31.11 -5.68 2.13
N ASN A 71 32.00 -5.08 2.93
CA ASN A 71 32.61 -5.73 4.09
C ASN A 71 31.97 -5.15 5.35
N LEU A 72 31.42 -6.01 6.21
CA LEU A 72 30.82 -5.60 7.47
C LEU A 72 31.74 -6.02 8.62
N VAL A 73 32.04 -5.08 9.52
CA VAL A 73 32.91 -5.29 10.68
C VAL A 73 32.12 -4.96 11.94
N MET A 74 32.14 -5.86 12.93
CA MET A 74 31.49 -5.66 14.22
C MET A 74 32.52 -5.12 15.22
N VAL A 75 32.24 -3.94 15.80
CA VAL A 75 33.11 -3.32 16.81
C VAL A 75 32.34 -3.25 18.14
N PRO A 76 32.67 -4.10 19.12
CA PRO A 76 32.01 -4.06 20.43
C PRO A 76 32.51 -2.85 21.22
N VAL A 77 31.60 -1.96 21.60
CA VAL A 77 31.88 -0.80 22.45
C VAL A 77 30.84 -0.72 23.58
N SER A 78 31.24 -0.23 24.75
CA SER A 78 30.33 0.02 25.87
C SER A 78 30.59 1.40 26.45
N VAL A 79 29.54 2.07 26.91
CA VAL A 79 29.62 3.35 27.62
C VAL A 79 29.34 3.10 29.09
N VAL A 80 30.28 3.47 29.94
CA VAL A 80 30.17 3.32 31.40
C VAL A 80 30.38 4.66 32.10
N ASP A 81 29.74 4.81 33.26
CA ASP A 81 29.94 5.96 34.14
C ASP A 81 31.24 5.84 34.97
N ALA A 82 31.51 6.84 35.82
CA ALA A 82 32.68 6.85 36.69
C ALA A 82 32.71 5.70 37.74
N LYS A 83 31.58 5.03 37.97
CA LYS A 83 31.44 3.88 38.87
C LYS A 83 31.49 2.55 38.12
N GLY A 84 31.65 2.56 36.80
CA GLY A 84 31.67 1.39 35.94
C GLY A 84 30.27 0.85 35.59
N GLN A 85 29.19 1.59 35.85
CA GLN A 85 27.83 1.20 35.50
C GLN A 85 27.52 1.57 34.05
N ALA A 86 26.79 0.71 33.34
CA ALA A 86 26.43 0.97 31.95
C ALA A 86 25.53 2.22 31.85
N VAL A 87 25.89 3.12 30.94
CA VAL A 87 25.07 4.29 30.62
C VAL A 87 24.02 3.86 29.59
N LEU A 88 22.75 3.94 29.98
CA LEU A 88 21.61 3.51 29.16
C LEU A 88 20.92 4.69 28.48
N GLY A 89 20.20 4.42 27.39
CA GLY A 89 19.31 5.39 26.75
C GLY A 89 20.01 6.47 25.91
N LEU A 90 21.26 6.23 25.49
CA LEU A 90 21.98 7.12 24.60
C LEU A 90 21.42 7.03 23.17
N PRO A 91 20.95 8.13 22.56
CA PRO A 91 20.54 8.14 21.16
C PRO A 91 21.75 8.00 20.22
N ILE A 92 21.49 7.58 18.98
CA ILE A 92 22.53 7.44 17.94
C ILE A 92 23.30 8.74 17.67
N THR A 93 22.67 9.89 17.88
CA THR A 93 23.26 11.23 17.68
C THR A 93 24.39 11.55 18.65
N ASP A 94 24.51 10.81 19.75
CA ASP A 94 25.58 11.00 20.73
C ASP A 94 26.87 10.25 20.33
N PHE A 95 26.83 9.51 19.23
CA PHE A 95 27.95 8.73 18.72
C PHE A 95 28.45 9.27 17.38
N ARG A 96 29.76 9.22 17.20
CA ARG A 96 30.46 9.54 15.96
C ARG A 96 31.47 8.45 15.68
N LEU A 97 31.36 7.81 14.52
CA LEU A 97 32.31 6.81 14.07
C LEU A 97 33.26 7.45 13.06
N GLU A 98 34.56 7.37 13.29
CA GLU A 98 35.57 7.84 12.35
C GLU A 98 36.52 6.71 11.99
N GLU A 99 36.81 6.59 10.69
CA GLU A 99 37.79 5.66 10.15
C GLU A 99 38.83 6.47 9.36
N GLN A 100 40.09 6.41 9.80
CA GLN A 100 41.19 7.16 9.18
C GLN A 100 40.89 8.67 9.07
N GLY A 101 40.20 9.23 10.07
CA GLY A 101 39.80 10.64 10.12
C GLY A 101 38.62 11.01 9.22
N ARG A 102 37.90 10.03 8.65
CA ARG A 102 36.66 10.23 7.90
C ARG A 102 35.48 9.73 8.71
N GLU A 103 34.42 10.53 8.79
CA GLU A 103 33.17 10.10 9.41
C GLU A 103 32.51 8.97 8.61
N GLN A 104 32.10 7.94 9.35
CA GLN A 104 31.40 6.78 8.82
C GLN A 104 29.94 6.81 9.30
N GLN A 105 29.04 6.32 8.44
CA GLN A 105 27.63 6.20 8.79
C GLN A 105 27.40 5.02 9.75
N ILE A 106 26.65 5.27 10.82
CA ILE A 106 26.16 4.24 11.73
C ILE A 106 24.75 3.83 11.27
N THR A 107 24.58 2.60 10.81
CA THR A 107 23.28 2.09 10.33
C THR A 107 22.39 1.60 11.46
N GLU A 108 22.97 0.97 12.47
CA GLU A 108 22.25 0.34 13.58
C GLU A 108 23.10 0.35 14.84
N LEU A 109 22.44 0.50 15.99
CA LEU A 109 23.02 0.24 17.31
C LEU A 109 22.40 -1.02 17.88
N GLY A 110 23.23 -1.94 18.38
CA GLY A 110 22.74 -3.14 19.05
C GLY A 110 21.94 -2.78 20.29
N ASN A 111 20.82 -3.47 20.51
CA ASN A 111 20.04 -3.31 21.72
C ASN A 111 20.83 -3.93 22.91
N PRO A 112 21.08 -3.17 24.00
CA PRO A 112 21.83 -3.67 25.14
C PRO A 112 21.07 -4.76 25.92
#